data_AF-A0A143Q7R1-F1
#
_entry.id   AF-A0A143Q7R1-F1
#
_cell.length_a   1.000
_cell.length_b   1.000
_cell.length_c   1.000
_cell.angle_alpha   90.00
_cell.angle_beta   90.00
_cell.angle_gamma   90.00
#
_symmetry.space_group_name_H-M   'P 1'
#
loop_
_entity.id
_entity.type
_entity.pdbx_description
1 polymer ?
#
loop_
_entity_poly.entity_id
_entity_poly.type
_entity_poly.pdbx_seq_one_letter_code
_entity_poly.pdbx_strand_id
1 'polypeptide(L)'
;MNAVASWWDGVELWIAGLPFVPQVAVVLAVVVPAAAVVAVVADVVLSALFDGRRRVVGKDRPSRVVGKDRPSRVVGEDRPTGAAPAATESRE
;
A
#
# COMPACT_ATOMS: atom_id res chain seq x y z
N MET A 1 7.97 14.06 38.62
CA MET A 1 7.81 15.04 37.52
C MET A 1 8.90 16.12 37.55
N ASN A 2 9.30 16.62 38.73
CA ASN A 2 10.34 17.67 38.85
C ASN A 2 11.73 17.31 38.30
N ALA A 3 12.15 16.04 38.38
CA ALA A 3 13.49 15.64 37.93
C ALA A 3 13.71 15.82 36.42
N VAL A 4 12.68 15.58 35.60
CA VAL A 4 12.75 15.79 34.15
C VAL A 4 12.76 17.29 33.83
N ALA A 5 11.93 18.06 34.52
CA ALA A 5 11.89 19.52 34.35
C ALA A 5 13.21 20.19 34.74
N SER A 6 13.83 19.80 35.86
CA SER A 6 15.13 20.34 36.29
C SER A 6 16.27 19.93 35.37
N TRP A 7 16.22 18.72 34.81
CA TRP A 7 17.21 18.29 33.83
C TRP A 7 17.06 19.10 32.52
N TRP A 8 15.83 19.31 32.06
CA TRP A 8 15.54 20.09 30.87
C TRP A 8 15.96 21.57 31.03
N ASP A 9 15.72 22.18 32.19
CA ASP A 9 16.20 23.54 32.52
C ASP A 9 17.73 23.67 32.40
N GLY A 10 18.48 22.66 32.85
CA GLY A 10 19.93 22.60 32.66
C GLY A 10 20.36 22.47 31.18
N VAL A 11 19.59 21.74 30.38
CA VAL A 11 19.81 21.63 28.93
C VAL A 11 19.53 22.97 28.24
N GLU A 12 18.45 23.65 28.60
CA GLU A 12 18.10 24.98 28.08
C GLU A 12 19.22 25.99 28.36
N LEU A 13 19.73 26.02 29.59
CA LEU A 13 20.86 26.88 29.99
C LEU A 13 22.13 26.57 29.22
N TRP A 14 22.46 25.28 29.05
CA TRP A 14 23.64 24.87 28.29
C TRP A 14 23.54 25.34 26.83
N ILE A 15 22.42 25.05 26.16
CA ILE A 15 22.18 25.39 24.75
C ILE A 15 22.18 26.92 24.56
N ALA A 16 21.51 27.66 25.45
CA ALA A 16 21.45 29.12 25.39
C ALA A 16 22.80 29.79 25.69
N GLY A 17 23.71 29.09 26.39
CA GLY A 17 25.07 29.55 26.66
C GLY A 17 26.04 29.37 25.48
N LEU A 18 25.67 28.65 24.41
CA LEU A 18 26.53 28.49 23.24
C LEU A 18 26.46 29.69 22.29
N PRO A 19 27.57 30.03 21.61
CA PRO A 19 27.54 30.96 20.48
C PRO A 19 26.81 30.33 19.27
N PHE A 20 26.42 31.17 18.31
CA PHE A 20 25.54 30.80 17.19
C PHE A 20 25.99 29.54 16.41
N VAL A 21 27.26 29.44 16.03
CA VAL A 21 27.77 28.34 15.19
C VAL A 21 27.59 26.96 15.83
N PRO A 22 28.08 26.70 17.06
CA PRO A 22 27.86 25.41 17.69
C PRO A 22 26.39 25.16 18.07
N GLN A 23 25.58 26.19 18.33
CA GLN A 23 24.13 26.02 18.52
C GLN A 23 23.45 25.46 17.26
N VAL A 24 23.76 26.03 16.09
CA VAL A 24 23.28 25.51 14.80
C VAL A 24 23.81 24.10 14.54
N ALA A 25 25.06 23.82 14.89
CA ALA A 25 25.63 22.47 14.75
C ALA A 25 24.86 21.43 15.57
N VAL A 26 24.50 21.74 16.82
CA VAL A 26 23.67 20.85 17.66
C VAL A 26 22.30 20.60 17.02
N VAL A 27 21.66 21.65 16.48
CA VAL A 27 20.37 21.51 15.78
C VAL A 27 20.50 20.56 14.59
N LEU A 28 21.49 20.78 13.73
CA LEU A 28 21.69 19.98 12.53
C LEU A 28 22.11 18.54 12.85
N ALA A 29 22.95 18.33 13.86
CA ALA A 29 23.51 17.02 14.18
C ALA A 29 22.61 16.17 15.10
N VAL A 30 21.76 16.80 15.91
CA VAL A 30 20.95 16.10 16.93
C VAL A 30 19.46 16.28 16.69
N VAL A 31 18.99 17.52 16.61
CA VAL A 31 17.54 17.81 16.55
C VAL A 31 16.94 17.36 15.22
N VAL A 32 17.62 17.62 14.10
CA VAL A 32 17.14 17.21 12.77
C VAL A 32 17.06 15.68 12.64
N PRO A 33 18.10 14.90 12.98
CA PRO A 33 18.00 13.45 12.99
C PRO A 33 16.94 12.92 13.97
N ALA A 34 16.84 13.49 15.18
CA ALA A 34 15.81 13.09 16.13
C ALA A 34 14.40 13.33 15.58
N ALA A 35 14.16 14.47 14.93
CA ALA A 35 12.89 14.77 14.28
C ALA A 35 12.58 13.78 13.15
N ALA A 36 13.58 13.43 12.33
CA ALA A 36 13.42 12.42 11.27
C ALA A 36 13.04 11.05 11.86
N VAL A 37 13.68 10.63 12.95
CA VAL A 37 13.34 9.39 13.66
C VAL A 37 11.90 9.44 14.18
N VAL A 38 11.50 10.54 14.83
CA VAL A 38 10.12 10.72 15.32
C VAL A 38 9.11 10.64 14.18
N ALA A 39 9.40 11.26 13.02
CA ALA A 39 8.55 11.17 11.84
C ALA A 39 8.39 9.73 11.34
N VAL A 40 9.51 9.00 11.18
CA VAL A 40 9.48 7.59 10.76
C VAL A 40 8.70 6.73 11.75
N VAL A 41 8.90 6.92 13.05
CA VAL A 41 8.16 6.19 14.08
C VAL A 41 6.67 6.50 13.99
N ALA A 42 6.29 7.77 13.82
CA ALA A 42 4.90 8.17 13.67
C ALA A 42 4.27 7.50 12.44
N ASP A 43 4.95 7.48 11.30
CA ASP A 43 4.49 6.82 10.08
C ASP A 43 4.28 5.32 10.30
N VAL A 44 5.24 4.62 10.92
CA VAL A 44 5.14 3.19 11.22
C VAL A 44 3.96 2.90 12.16
N VAL A 45 3.79 3.70 13.20
CA VAL A 45 2.68 3.55 14.16
C VAL A 45 1.34 3.78 13.46
N LEU A 46 1.25 4.81 12.62
CA LEU A 46 0.03 5.14 11.89
C LEU A 46 -0.32 4.04 10.87
N SER A 47 0.67 3.53 10.13
CA SER A 47 0.51 2.39 9.23
C SER A 47 0.02 1.15 9.96
N ALA A 48 0.65 0.80 11.09
CA ALA A 48 0.26 -0.35 11.91
C ALA A 48 -1.17 -0.23 12.41
N LEU A 49 -1.58 0.97 12.84
CA LEU A 49 -2.94 1.24 13.31
C LEU A 49 -3.97 1.08 12.18
N PHE A 50 -3.68 1.59 10.99
CA PHE A 50 -4.59 1.46 9.84
C PHE A 50 -4.68 0.02 9.33
N ASP A 51 -3.59 -0.72 9.27
CA ASP A 51 -3.60 -2.13 8.88
C ASP A 51 -4.32 -3.00 9.91
N GLY A 52 -4.08 -2.76 11.20
CA GLY A 52 -4.83 -3.41 12.28
C GLY A 52 -6.32 -3.14 12.17
N ARG A 53 -6.72 -1.89 11.93
CA ARG A 53 -8.13 -1.52 11.73
C ARG A 53 -8.74 -2.20 10.49
N ARG A 54 -8.03 -2.27 9.37
CA ARG A 54 -8.49 -2.98 8.16
C ARG A 54 -8.65 -4.48 8.39
N ARG A 55 -7.76 -5.11 9.16
CA ARG A 55 -7.89 -6.53 9.52
C ARG A 55 -9.11 -6.81 10.39
N VAL A 56 -9.45 -5.90 11.30
CA VAL A 56 -10.62 -6.02 12.18
C VAL A 56 -11.92 -5.72 11.42
N VAL A 57 -11.95 -4.68 10.58
CA VAL A 57 -13.14 -4.26 9.79
C VAL A 57 -13.34 -5.13 8.54
N GLY A 58 -12.28 -5.72 7.99
CA GLY A 58 -12.32 -6.51 6.75
C GLY A 58 -12.86 -7.95 6.90
N LYS A 59 -13.48 -8.29 8.04
CA LYS A 59 -13.98 -9.64 8.28
C LYS A 59 -15.27 -9.98 7.50
N ASP A 60 -15.87 -9.02 6.80
CA ASP A 60 -17.09 -9.22 5.99
C ASP A 60 -16.85 -8.98 4.48
N ARG A 61 -15.89 -9.70 3.89
CA ARG A 61 -15.94 -9.96 2.45
C ARG A 61 -15.89 -11.46 2.22
N PRO A 62 -17.04 -12.14 2.02
CA PRO A 62 -17.01 -13.52 1.58
C PRO A 62 -16.23 -13.58 0.28
N SER A 63 -15.31 -14.54 0.24
CA SER A 63 -14.50 -14.93 -0.90
C SER A 63 -15.35 -14.83 -2.17
N ARG A 64 -15.01 -13.93 -3.10
CA ARG A 64 -15.58 -13.98 -4.44
C ARG A 64 -15.13 -15.31 -5.02
N VAL A 65 -16.02 -16.30 -4.95
CA VAL A 65 -15.91 -17.55 -5.68
C VAL A 65 -15.75 -17.15 -7.13
N VAL A 66 -14.51 -17.25 -7.62
CA VAL A 66 -14.24 -17.27 -9.05
C VAL A 66 -14.76 -18.63 -9.49
N GLY A 67 -16.07 -18.67 -9.79
CA GLY A 67 -16.68 -19.76 -10.52
C GLY A 67 -16.01 -19.81 -11.87
N LYS A 68 -15.03 -20.70 -12.02
CA LYS A 68 -14.45 -21.03 -13.32
C LYS A 68 -15.27 -22.17 -13.94
N ASP A 69 -16.58 -21.99 -14.03
CA ASP A 69 -17.44 -22.84 -14.87
C ASP A 69 -17.40 -22.28 -16.28
N ARG A 70 -16.37 -22.68 -17.03
CA ARG A 70 -16.37 -22.59 -18.48
C ARG A 70 -16.58 -24.01 -19.00
N PRO A 71 -17.80 -24.42 -19.41
CA PRO A 71 -17.97 -25.65 -20.16
C PRO A 71 -17.43 -25.42 -21.57
N SER A 72 -16.12 -25.61 -21.73
CA SER A 72 -15.52 -25.76 -23.06
C SER A 72 -15.78 -27.17 -23.55
N ARG A 73 -16.52 -27.24 -24.65
CA ARG A 73 -16.47 -28.23 -25.74
C ARG A 73 -17.82 -28.91 -25.97
N VAL A 74 -18.65 -28.24 -26.77
CA VAL A 74 -19.70 -28.91 -27.55
C VAL A 74 -18.98 -29.84 -28.52
N VAL A 75 -19.26 -31.12 -28.32
CA VAL A 75 -18.87 -32.26 -29.13
C VAL A 75 -19.67 -32.23 -30.44
N GLY A 76 -18.97 -32.43 -31.55
CA GLY A 76 -19.47 -33.13 -32.74
C GLY A 76 -20.43 -32.38 -33.66
N GLU A 77 -19.89 -31.80 -34.73
CA GLU A 77 -20.60 -31.80 -36.01
C GLU A 77 -19.59 -31.99 -37.15
N ASP A 78 -18.98 -33.17 -37.20
CA ASP A 78 -18.36 -33.67 -38.44
C ASP A 78 -19.50 -34.05 -39.40
N ARG A 79 -19.89 -33.08 -40.24
CA ARG A 79 -20.83 -33.32 -41.35
C ARG A 79 -20.05 -33.96 -42.51
N PRO A 80 -20.49 -35.11 -43.05
CA PRO A 80 -19.74 -35.87 -44.04
C PRO A 80 -19.76 -35.22 -45.42
N THR A 81 -18.62 -35.32 -46.10
CA THR A 81 -18.42 -35.12 -47.54
C THR A 81 -19.41 -35.93 -48.37
N GLY A 82 -20.00 -35.30 -49.39
CA GLY A 82 -20.49 -36.00 -50.59
C GLY A 82 -21.82 -35.49 -51.13
N ALA A 83 -21.77 -34.56 -52.08
CA ALA A 83 -22.57 -34.51 -53.32
C ALA A 83 -22.63 -33.07 -53.88
N ALA A 84 -21.77 -32.79 -54.87
CA ALA A 84 -22.15 -31.92 -55.99
C ALA A 84 -23.00 -32.78 -56.98
N PRO A 85 -23.61 -32.26 -58.07
CA PRO A 85 -23.78 -30.88 -58.55
C PRO A 85 -25.23 -30.57 -59.04
N ALA A 86 -25.39 -29.44 -59.74
CA ALA A 86 -26.40 -29.15 -60.80
C ALA A 86 -27.73 -28.47 -60.42
N ALA A 87 -27.84 -27.20 -60.83
CA ALA A 87 -28.91 -26.61 -61.66
C ALA A 87 -28.73 -25.08 -61.61
N THR A 88 -28.09 -24.44 -62.59
CA THR A 88 -28.72 -23.84 -63.77
C THR A 88 -30.08 -23.19 -63.47
N GLU A 89 -30.12 -21.87 -63.28
CA GLU A 89 -31.04 -21.04 -64.06
C GLU A 89 -30.58 -19.58 -64.08
N SER A 90 -30.23 -19.13 -65.28
CA SER A 90 -29.92 -17.75 -65.64
C SER A 90 -30.92 -17.40 -66.75
N ARG A 91 -31.94 -16.62 -66.40
CA ARG A 91 -32.94 -15.94 -67.26
C ARG A 91 -33.57 -14.88 -66.35
N GLU A 92 -33.82 -13.63 -66.70
CA GLU A 92 -33.71 -12.78 -67.89
C GLU A 92 -33.52 -11.34 -67.39
#